data_AF-A0A7C4VRF7-F1
#
_entry.id   AF-A0A7C4VRF7-F1
#
_cell.length_a   1.000
_cell.length_b   1.000
_cell.length_c   1.000
_cell.angle_alpha   90.00
_cell.angle_beta   90.00
_cell.angle_gamma   90.00
#
_symmetry.space_group_name_H-M   'P 1'
#
loop_
_entity.id
_entity.type
_entity.pdbx_description
1 polymer ?
#
loop_
_entity_poly.entity_id
_entity_poly.type
_entity_poly.pdbx_seq_one_letter_code
_entity_poly.pdbx_strand_id
1 'polypeptide(L)'
;MNALHSHQFVETYTGLVGFGLDRETDENTVIYYLQKFSDDALMQHLVRKMTNAELEEIFETVNRMLKAHLSENEYHTLFLKDHTHHHPADGNSAAQDDHS
;
A
#
# COMPACT_ATOMS: atom_id res chain seq x y z
N MET A 1 13.94 14.69 -4.88
CA MET A 1 13.41 14.09 -3.64
C MET A 1 13.00 12.67 -3.99
N ASN A 2 13.44 11.65 -3.26
CA ASN A 2 12.92 10.29 -3.45
C ASN A 2 11.54 10.23 -2.78
N ALA A 3 10.50 9.92 -3.56
CA ALA A 3 9.18 9.63 -3.00
C ALA A 3 9.22 8.28 -2.29
N LEU A 4 8.51 8.17 -1.16
CA LEU A 4 8.40 6.93 -0.39
C LEU A 4 7.57 5.87 -1.14
N HIS A 5 6.64 6.32 -1.99
CA HIS A 5 5.87 5.49 -2.90
C HIS A 5 6.39 5.66 -4.33
N SER A 6 6.42 4.57 -5.10
CA SER A 6 6.94 4.54 -6.48
C SER A 6 5.99 3.83 -7.43
N HIS A 7 5.77 4.41 -8.61
CA HIS A 7 4.97 3.83 -9.69
C HIS A 7 5.86 3.44 -10.87
N GLN A 8 6.76 2.48 -10.66
CA GLN A 8 7.73 2.11 -11.70
C GLN A 8 7.14 1.22 -12.80
N PHE A 9 6.14 0.39 -12.45
CA PHE A 9 5.60 -0.62 -13.36
C PHE A 9 4.98 0.03 -14.59
N VAL A 10 4.20 1.11 -14.41
CA VAL A 10 3.59 1.84 -15.52
C VAL A 10 4.60 2.45 -16.50
N GLU A 11 5.80 2.78 -16.02
CA GLU A 11 6.87 3.38 -16.84
C GLU A 11 7.69 2.33 -17.61
N THR A 12 7.80 1.11 -17.08
CA THR A 12 8.67 0.07 -17.65
C THR A 12 7.92 -1.06 -18.35
N TYR A 13 6.63 -1.24 -18.06
CA TYR A 13 5.85 -2.33 -18.62
C TYR A 13 5.50 -2.04 -20.08
N THR A 14 6.00 -2.87 -20.99
CA THR A 14 5.74 -2.80 -22.45
C THR A 14 4.88 -3.96 -22.96
N GLY A 15 4.31 -4.77 -22.05
CA GLY A 15 3.47 -5.91 -22.39
C GLY A 15 2.05 -5.51 -22.78
N LEU A 16 1.22 -6.52 -23.06
CA LEU A 16 -0.18 -6.31 -23.39
C LEU A 16 -0.95 -5.79 -22.17
N VAL A 17 -1.84 -4.83 -22.41
CA VAL A 17 -2.82 -4.34 -21.44
C VAL A 17 -4.20 -4.77 -21.94
N GLY A 18 -4.81 -5.72 -21.24
CA GLY A 18 -6.10 -6.31 -21.59
C GLY A 18 -6.61 -7.24 -20.49
N PHE A 19 -7.88 -7.10 -20.13
CA PHE A 19 -8.51 -7.90 -19.07
C PHE A 19 -9.40 -9.00 -19.68
N GLY A 20 -9.34 -10.21 -19.12
CA GLY A 20 -10.11 -11.39 -19.53
C GLY A 20 -9.38 -12.35 -20.47
N LEU A 21 -8.06 -12.21 -20.67
CA LEU A 21 -7.27 -13.08 -21.55
C LEU A 21 -6.67 -14.25 -20.77
N ASP A 22 -5.87 -13.94 -19.76
CA ASP A 22 -5.24 -14.89 -18.86
C ASP A 22 -4.90 -14.19 -17.55
N ARG A 23 -4.58 -14.99 -16.51
CA ARG A 23 -4.36 -14.49 -15.16
C ARG A 23 -3.20 -13.50 -15.07
N GLU A 24 -2.11 -13.74 -15.78
CA GLU A 24 -0.92 -12.90 -15.72
C GLU A 24 -1.19 -11.55 -16.39
N THR A 25 -1.81 -11.58 -17.58
CA THR A 25 -2.18 -10.35 -18.29
C THR A 25 -3.22 -9.53 -17.51
N ASP A 26 -4.16 -10.19 -16.81
CA ASP A 26 -5.13 -9.52 -15.94
C ASP A 26 -4.44 -8.82 -14.76
N GLU A 27 -3.51 -9.50 -14.08
CA GLU A 27 -2.72 -8.92 -12.98
C GLU A 27 -1.91 -7.71 -13.45
N ASN A 28 -1.21 -7.85 -14.58
CA ASN A 28 -0.44 -6.76 -15.18
C ASN A 28 -1.33 -5.57 -15.56
N THR A 29 -2.51 -5.84 -16.10
CA THR A 29 -3.50 -4.81 -16.46
C THR A 29 -3.99 -4.07 -15.22
N VAL A 30 -4.31 -4.77 -14.13
CA VAL A 30 -4.75 -4.15 -12.88
C VAL A 30 -3.65 -3.26 -12.29
N ILE A 31 -2.40 -3.73 -12.23
CA ILE A 31 -1.26 -2.93 -11.73
C ILE A 31 -1.06 -1.68 -12.60
N TYR A 32 -1.09 -1.84 -13.93
CA TYR A 32 -0.91 -0.76 -14.87
C TYR A 32 -1.97 0.35 -14.70
N TYR A 33 -3.24 -0.03 -14.63
CA TYR A 33 -4.34 0.92 -14.45
C TYR A 33 -4.30 1.58 -13.08
N LEU A 34 -4.03 0.84 -12.00
CA LEU A 34 -3.96 1.41 -10.65
C LEU A 34 -2.83 2.44 -10.55
N GLN A 35 -1.66 2.18 -11.12
CA GLN A 35 -0.54 3.15 -11.10
C GLN A 35 -0.83 4.39 -11.95
N LYS A 36 -1.49 4.26 -13.11
CA LYS A 36 -1.94 5.43 -13.89
C LYS A 36 -3.01 6.22 -13.16
N PHE A 37 -3.96 5.51 -12.56
CA PHE A 37 -5.06 6.10 -11.83
C PHE A 37 -4.54 6.92 -10.64
N SER A 38 -3.55 6.39 -9.91
CA SER A 38 -2.95 7.03 -8.73
C SER A 38 -1.93 8.12 -9.04
N ASP A 39 -1.72 8.49 -10.31
CA ASP A 39 -0.86 9.63 -10.66
C ASP A 39 -1.33 10.90 -9.93
N ASP A 40 -0.37 11.66 -9.37
CA ASP A 40 -0.68 12.81 -8.52
C ASP A 40 -1.53 13.86 -9.23
N ALA A 41 -1.22 14.17 -10.50
CA ALA A 41 -1.93 15.19 -11.25
C ALA A 41 -3.33 14.71 -11.64
N LEU A 42 -3.46 13.44 -12.06
CA LEU A 42 -4.75 12.84 -12.36
C LEU A 42 -5.64 12.77 -11.12
N MET A 43 -5.14 12.28 -9.99
CA MET A 43 -5.93 12.14 -8.76
C MET A 43 -6.38 13.50 -8.23
N GLN A 44 -5.51 14.51 -8.22
CA GLN A 44 -5.89 15.88 -7.83
C GLN A 44 -6.98 16.48 -8.74
N HIS A 45 -7.01 16.07 -10.02
CA HIS A 45 -8.07 16.49 -10.94
C HIS A 45 -9.36 15.70 -10.72
N LEU A 46 -9.26 14.38 -10.61
CA LEU A 46 -10.39 13.45 -10.63
C LEU A 46 -11.15 13.43 -9.30
N VAL A 47 -10.44 13.45 -8.16
CA VAL A 47 -11.08 13.36 -6.83
C VAL A 47 -12.10 14.47 -6.57
N ARG A 48 -11.89 15.66 -7.17
CA ARG A 48 -12.80 16.81 -7.06
C ARG A 48 -14.09 16.65 -7.87
N LYS A 49 -14.12 15.70 -8.80
CA LYS A 49 -15.29 15.40 -9.65
C LYS A 49 -16.11 14.22 -9.13
N MET A 50 -15.54 13.42 -8.24
CA MET A 50 -16.22 12.28 -7.63
C MET A 50 -17.30 12.75 -6.66
N THR A 51 -18.42 12.07 -6.70
CA THR A 51 -19.47 12.15 -5.68
C THR A 51 -19.00 11.49 -4.38
N ASN A 52 -19.68 11.78 -3.26
CA ASN A 52 -19.37 11.12 -1.99
C ASN A 52 -19.49 9.59 -2.07
N ALA A 53 -20.44 9.07 -2.85
CA ALA A 53 -20.62 7.64 -3.04
C ALA A 53 -19.44 7.00 -3.77
N GLU A 54 -18.91 7.66 -4.81
CA GLU A 54 -17.72 7.17 -5.54
C GLU A 54 -16.46 7.22 -4.67
N LEU A 55 -16.32 8.25 -3.82
CA LEU A 55 -15.22 8.32 -2.84
C LEU A 55 -15.30 7.16 -1.83
N GLU A 56 -16.50 6.88 -1.31
CA GLU A 56 -16.75 5.76 -0.39
C GLU A 56 -16.48 4.41 -1.07
N GLU A 57 -16.92 4.22 -2.31
CA GLU A 57 -16.70 2.98 -3.06
C GLU A 57 -15.21 2.66 -3.25
N ILE A 58 -14.40 3.66 -3.59
CA ILE A 58 -12.95 3.50 -3.73
C ILE A 58 -12.33 3.16 -2.38
N PHE A 59 -12.69 3.91 -1.32
CA PHE A 59 -12.18 3.68 0.02
C PHE A 59 -12.50 2.27 0.52
N GLU A 60 -13.76 1.83 0.40
CA GLU A 60 -14.20 0.50 0.83
C GLU A 60 -13.56 -0.60 0.00
N THR A 61 -13.40 -0.40 -1.31
CA THR A 61 -12.73 -1.38 -2.17
C THR A 61 -11.27 -1.57 -1.80
N VAL A 62 -10.51 -0.48 -1.62
CA VAL A 62 -9.12 -0.56 -1.20
C VAL A 62 -9.01 -1.22 0.17
N ASN A 63 -9.79 -0.77 1.15
CA ASN A 63 -9.75 -1.34 2.51
C ASN A 63 -10.11 -2.82 2.55
N ARG A 64 -11.13 -3.24 1.80
CA ARG A 64 -11.52 -4.65 1.71
C ARG A 64 -10.38 -5.50 1.17
N MET A 65 -9.69 -5.05 0.12
CA MET A 65 -8.54 -5.79 -0.45
C MET A 65 -7.37 -5.87 0.52
N LEU A 66 -7.03 -4.76 1.18
CA LEU A 66 -5.95 -4.73 2.18
C LEU A 66 -6.25 -5.71 3.32
N LYS A 67 -7.46 -5.66 3.89
CA LYS A 67 -7.88 -6.55 5.00
C LYS A 67 -7.95 -8.02 4.59
N ALA A 68 -8.34 -8.32 3.35
CA ALA A 68 -8.49 -9.68 2.89
C ALA A 68 -7.16 -10.37 2.57
N HIS A 69 -6.12 -9.61 2.23
CA HIS A 69 -4.89 -10.16 1.66
C HIS A 69 -3.61 -9.81 2.41
N LEU A 70 -3.63 -8.83 3.33
CA LEU A 70 -2.46 -8.49 4.14
C LEU A 70 -2.66 -8.92 5.59
N SER A 71 -1.64 -9.55 6.16
CA SER A 71 -1.46 -9.61 7.60
C SER A 71 -1.18 -8.21 8.17
N GLU A 72 -1.30 -8.07 9.49
CA GLU A 72 -0.96 -6.81 10.19
C GLU A 72 0.45 -6.33 9.84
N ASN A 73 1.45 -7.21 9.93
CA ASN A 73 2.83 -6.87 9.61
C ASN A 73 3.02 -6.42 8.15
N GLU A 74 2.34 -7.09 7.19
CA GLU A 74 2.38 -6.70 5.78
C GLU A 74 1.70 -5.34 5.56
N TYR A 75 0.59 -5.06 6.24
CA TYR A 75 -0.07 -3.75 6.16
C TYR A 75 0.85 -2.63 6.65
N HIS A 76 1.49 -2.80 7.82
CA HIS A 76 2.43 -1.82 8.36
C HIS A 76 3.66 -1.62 7.44
N THR A 77 4.26 -2.72 6.99
CA THR A 77 5.49 -2.68 6.21
C THR A 77 5.28 -2.22 4.76
N LEU A 78 4.24 -2.73 4.09
CA LEU A 78 4.05 -2.52 2.65
C LEU A 78 3.18 -1.31 2.34
N PHE A 79 2.10 -1.10 3.10
CA PHE A 79 1.13 -0.02 2.86
C PHE A 79 1.49 1.24 3.64
N LEU A 80 1.62 1.15 4.97
CA LEU A 80 1.98 2.32 5.80
C LEU A 80 3.46 2.71 5.67
N LYS A 81 4.31 1.80 5.17
CA LYS A 81 5.77 1.98 5.10
C LYS A 81 6.38 2.30 6.47
N ASP A 82 5.74 1.81 7.53
CA ASP A 82 6.19 1.95 8.91
C ASP A 82 7.11 0.77 9.23
N HIS A 83 8.41 1.02 9.14
CA HIS A 83 9.44 0.02 9.44
C HIS A 83 9.86 0.02 10.92
N THR A 84 9.25 0.87 11.77
CA THR A 84 9.79 1.13 13.11
C THR A 84 8.72 1.64 14.09
N HIS A 85 8.05 0.73 14.79
CA HIS A 85 7.60 0.96 16.18
C HIS A 85 7.45 -0.36 16.97
N HIS A 86 8.46 -1.24 16.93
CA HIS A 86 8.73 -2.11 18.08
C HIS A 86 9.79 -1.41 18.93
N HIS A 87 9.36 -0.59 19.88
CA HIS A 87 10.22 -0.27 21.04
C HIS A 87 10.22 -1.54 21.88
N PRO A 88 11.34 -2.30 22.00
CA PRO A 88 11.42 -3.21 23.12
C PRO A 88 11.45 -2.32 24.35
N ALA A 89 10.57 -2.55 25.31
CA ALA A 89 10.73 -1.98 26.63
C ALA A 89 12.09 -2.46 27.15
N ASP A 90 13.07 -1.55 27.12
CA ASP A 90 14.40 -1.79 27.63
C ASP A 90 14.31 -2.35 29.05
N GLY A 91 14.95 -3.50 29.23
CA GLY A 91 15.16 -4.08 30.54
C GLY A 91 15.93 -3.11 31.42
N ASN A 92 15.29 -2.66 32.49
CA ASN A 92 15.98 -2.27 33.70
C ASN A 92 15.03 -2.38 34.91
N SER A 93 15.18 -3.43 35.71
CA SER A 93 15.01 -3.30 37.16
C SER A 93 15.77 -4.40 37.88
N ALA A 94 16.76 -3.93 38.65
CA ALA A 94 17.40 -4.53 39.80
C ALA A 94 18.26 -5.79 39.57
N ALA A 95 19.55 -5.51 39.34
CA ALA A 95 20.59 -6.21 40.08
C ALA A 95 20.24 -6.18 41.59
N GLN A 96 19.97 -7.35 42.16
CA GLN A 96 20.20 -7.59 43.58
C GLN A 96 21.56 -8.26 43.67
N ASP A 97 22.57 -7.41 43.82
CA ASP A 97 23.90 -7.80 44.29
C ASP A 97 23.80 -8.22 45.77
N ASP A 98 24.16 -9.48 45.96
CA ASP A 98 25.12 -10.01 46.93
C ASP A 98 24.79 -10.11 48.43
N HIS A 99 25.28 -11.23 48.95
CA HIS A 99 25.31 -11.74 50.31
C HIS A 99 25.76 -10.74 51.38
N SER A 100 25.06 -10.75 52.54
CA SER A 100 25.58 -11.24 53.82
C SER A 100 24.48 -11.29 54.88
#